data_AF-A0A959TWF7-F1
#
_entry.id   AF-A0A959TWF7-F1
#
_cell.length_a   1.000
_cell.length_b   1.000
_cell.length_c   1.000
_cell.angle_alpha   90.00
_cell.angle_beta   90.00
_cell.angle_gamma   90.00
#
_symmetry.space_group_name_H-M   'P 1'
#
loop_
_entity.id
_entity.type
_entity.pdbx_description
1 polymer ?
#
loop_
_entity_poly.entity_id
_entity_poly.type
_entity_poly.pdbx_seq_one_letter_code
_entity_poly.pdbx_strand_id
1 'polypeptide(L)'
;EAAACSDQIDLAAWIAHDTDGDGGSDALSLPKGIGMDLRVDVKELAFEDFRGRNIAGHVMMRNGILRAEPVSFNTASGQVKGSLVLDGSVSSPFALRIDADLSEISVRELFTEFRNFGQDFIRSEQLAGVARSQVRFEAPLSPTLSLDLDRLRCTIDLRIDKGNLKGHAPLMAVADHVQGNKLIAPFVDTRALRDRLADVQFASLENRIEIRDRQVIIPLMEVKSSVMDIELSGQHGFDDVIDHHVNFRLGELLRNGPLEDEFGPIVDDGTGVRVFLHMFGPADDPSFETDNAMASARRQQQWRNEKQVLGDLFKEEFGGDRDKQAILKDPRNTRFQVEWGDSSLTNAQQPPTPKRKDRDEDPKVTFEIED
;
A
#
# COMPACT_ATOMS: atom_id res chain seq x y z
N GLU A 1 -22.10 -32.59 26.95
CA GLU A 1 -21.27 -32.23 25.78
C GLU A 1 -22.00 -32.68 24.54
N ALA A 2 -22.30 -31.75 23.64
CA ALA A 2 -22.75 -32.10 22.29
C ALA A 2 -21.54 -31.96 21.36
N ALA A 3 -21.27 -32.99 20.58
CA ALA A 3 -20.29 -32.95 19.50
C ALA A 3 -21.05 -32.88 18.18
N ALA A 4 -20.73 -31.91 17.34
CA ALA A 4 -21.27 -31.81 16.00
C ALA A 4 -20.19 -32.26 15.02
N CYS A 5 -20.46 -33.38 14.34
CA CYS A 5 -19.63 -33.90 13.28
C CYS A 5 -20.40 -33.83 11.96
N SER A 6 -19.79 -33.27 10.92
CA SER A 6 -20.36 -33.31 9.57
C SER A 6 -19.27 -33.57 8.53
N ASP A 7 -19.59 -34.43 7.57
CA ASP A 7 -18.73 -34.65 6.40
C ASP A 7 -18.74 -33.45 5.46
N GLN A 8 -19.87 -32.74 5.34
CA GLN A 8 -20.00 -31.55 4.52
C GLN A 8 -21.08 -30.63 5.08
N ILE A 9 -20.81 -29.32 5.08
CA ILE A 9 -21.82 -28.30 5.37
C ILE A 9 -21.86 -27.34 4.17
N ASP A 10 -23.02 -27.26 3.53
CA ASP A 10 -23.34 -26.23 2.55
C ASP A 10 -24.17 -25.15 3.24
N LEU A 11 -23.50 -24.04 3.58
CA LEU A 11 -24.16 -22.93 4.27
C LEU A 11 -25.18 -22.22 3.38
N ALA A 12 -24.97 -22.20 2.06
CA ALA A 12 -25.91 -21.57 1.14
C ALA A 12 -27.23 -22.35 1.12
N ALA A 13 -27.17 -23.68 1.16
CA ALA A 13 -28.36 -24.53 1.26
C ALA A 13 -29.10 -24.38 2.61
N TRP A 14 -28.39 -24.09 3.70
CA TRP A 14 -28.99 -23.84 5.01
C TRP A 14 -29.65 -22.46 5.11
N ILE A 15 -29.04 -21.45 4.49
CA ILE A 15 -29.58 -20.08 4.47
C ILE A 15 -30.72 -19.96 3.45
N ALA A 16 -30.71 -20.72 2.35
CA ALA A 16 -31.73 -20.63 1.31
C ALA A 16 -33.08 -21.29 1.64
N HIS A 17 -33.15 -22.15 2.66
CA HIS A 17 -34.29 -23.05 2.88
C HIS A 17 -35.54 -22.41 3.54
N ASP A 18 -35.60 -21.10 3.75
CA ASP A 18 -36.80 -20.43 4.30
C ASP A 18 -37.39 -19.30 3.41
N THR A 19 -37.01 -19.22 2.14
CA THR A 19 -37.46 -18.14 1.23
C THR A 19 -38.85 -18.29 0.59
N ASP A 20 -39.66 -19.29 0.98
CA ASP A 20 -40.99 -19.53 0.40
C ASP A 20 -42.18 -18.97 1.22
N GLY A 21 -41.96 -18.00 2.11
CA GLY A 21 -43.06 -17.35 2.83
C GLY A 21 -42.75 -15.98 3.42
N ASP A 22 -43.24 -14.93 2.76
CA ASP A 22 -43.51 -13.59 3.30
C ASP A 22 -42.36 -12.85 4.02
N GLY A 23 -41.52 -12.12 3.25
CA GLY A 23 -40.98 -10.80 3.61
C GLY A 23 -40.17 -10.61 4.90
N GLY A 24 -39.83 -11.65 5.65
CA GLY A 24 -38.98 -11.58 6.83
C GLY A 24 -37.51 -11.74 6.43
N SER A 25 -36.70 -10.70 6.58
CA SER A 25 -35.25 -10.87 6.53
C SER A 25 -34.83 -11.78 7.69
N ASP A 26 -34.21 -12.92 7.41
CA ASP A 26 -33.68 -13.83 8.42
C ASP A 26 -32.66 -13.09 9.30
N ALA A 27 -33.14 -12.62 10.45
CA ALA A 27 -32.35 -11.87 11.40
C ALA A 27 -31.70 -12.84 12.38
N LEU A 28 -30.36 -12.87 12.38
CA LEU A 28 -29.57 -13.58 13.38
C LEU A 28 -29.99 -13.12 14.78
N SER A 29 -30.38 -14.07 15.62
CA SER A 29 -30.76 -13.85 17.02
C SER A 29 -29.90 -14.71 17.94
N LEU A 30 -29.27 -14.09 18.94
CA LEU A 30 -28.44 -14.75 19.95
C LEU A 30 -29.24 -14.90 21.27
N PRO A 31 -29.82 -16.09 21.55
CA PRO A 31 -30.73 -16.26 22.69
C PRO A 31 -30.00 -16.12 24.02
N LYS A 32 -30.50 -15.24 24.90
CA LYS A 32 -29.89 -14.99 26.23
C LYS A 32 -30.13 -16.12 27.23
N GLY A 33 -31.20 -16.90 27.06
CA GLY A 33 -31.58 -17.98 27.96
C GLY A 33 -30.95 -19.34 27.65
N ILE A 34 -30.18 -19.45 26.56
CA ILE A 34 -29.57 -20.70 26.12
C ILE A 34 -28.07 -20.64 26.35
N GLY A 35 -27.55 -21.66 27.05
CA GLY A 35 -26.13 -21.95 27.13
C GLY A 35 -25.77 -23.04 26.12
N MET A 36 -24.69 -22.84 25.38
CA MET A 36 -24.21 -23.78 24.37
C MET A 36 -22.72 -24.01 24.57
N ASP A 37 -22.30 -25.27 24.44
CA ASP A 37 -20.90 -25.70 24.49
C ASP A 37 -20.76 -26.87 23.50
N LEU A 38 -20.12 -26.59 22.36
CA LEU A 38 -20.04 -27.45 21.19
C LEU A 38 -18.60 -27.62 20.75
N ARG A 39 -18.16 -28.88 20.61
CA ARG A 39 -16.99 -29.18 19.79
C ARG A 39 -17.43 -29.41 18.36
N VAL A 40 -16.77 -28.71 17.45
CA VAL A 40 -17.03 -28.73 16.01
C VAL A 40 -15.89 -29.48 15.33
N ASP A 41 -16.23 -30.50 14.55
CA ASP A 41 -15.34 -31.21 13.64
C ASP A 41 -16.06 -31.37 12.30
N VAL A 42 -15.65 -30.58 11.31
CA VAL A 42 -16.29 -30.52 10.00
C VAL A 42 -15.22 -30.70 8.93
N LYS A 43 -15.38 -31.72 8.07
CA LYS A 43 -14.38 -32.00 7.03
C LYS A 43 -14.33 -30.91 5.97
N GLU A 44 -15.48 -30.40 5.54
CA GLU A 44 -15.57 -29.33 4.55
C GLU A 44 -16.79 -28.43 4.79
N LEU A 45 -16.56 -27.12 4.73
CA LEU A 45 -17.55 -26.06 4.69
C LEU A 45 -17.45 -25.36 3.34
N ALA A 46 -18.55 -25.36 2.60
CA ALA A 46 -18.68 -24.63 1.36
C ALA A 46 -19.65 -23.47 1.56
N PHE A 47 -19.23 -22.27 1.14
CA PHE A 47 -20.08 -21.10 1.06
C PHE A 47 -19.67 -20.29 -0.17
N GLU A 48 -20.56 -20.17 -1.16
CA GLU A 48 -20.24 -19.56 -2.45
C GLU A 48 -18.96 -20.16 -3.08
N ASP A 49 -17.90 -19.36 -3.24
CA ASP A 49 -16.58 -19.79 -3.74
C ASP A 49 -15.61 -20.15 -2.61
N PHE A 50 -15.92 -19.80 -1.37
CA PHE A 50 -15.12 -20.12 -0.20
C PHE A 50 -15.18 -21.62 0.13
N ARG A 51 -14.03 -22.21 0.43
CA ARG A 51 -13.89 -23.63 0.77
C ARG A 51 -12.99 -23.78 2.00
N GLY A 52 -13.60 -23.95 3.17
CA GLY A 52 -12.90 -24.30 4.41
C GLY A 52 -12.83 -25.81 4.58
N ARG A 53 -11.65 -26.37 4.86
CA ARG A 53 -11.46 -27.81 5.11
C ARG A 53 -10.86 -28.08 6.48
N ASN A 54 -11.09 -29.28 7.01
CA ASN A 54 -10.58 -29.74 8.31
C ASN A 54 -10.86 -28.72 9.42
N ILE A 55 -12.10 -28.26 9.50
CA ILE A 55 -12.53 -27.26 10.47
C ILE A 55 -12.66 -27.94 11.81
N ALA A 56 -11.86 -27.49 12.75
CA ALA A 56 -11.94 -27.89 14.15
C ALA A 56 -12.14 -26.64 14.99
N GLY A 57 -13.01 -26.71 15.99
CA GLY A 57 -13.14 -25.61 16.94
C GLY A 57 -14.02 -25.90 18.13
N HIS A 58 -13.98 -24.97 19.08
CA HIS A 58 -14.83 -24.98 20.27
C HIS A 58 -15.72 -23.75 20.27
N VAL A 59 -17.03 -23.95 20.18
CA VAL A 59 -18.03 -22.88 20.15
C VAL A 59 -18.80 -22.89 21.46
N MET A 60 -18.78 -21.75 22.15
CA MET A 60 -19.51 -21.51 23.38
C MET A 60 -20.46 -20.34 23.18
N MET A 61 -21.69 -20.45 23.69
CA MET A 61 -22.62 -19.33 23.76
C MET A 61 -23.20 -19.22 25.16
N ARG A 62 -23.18 -18.01 25.72
CA ARG A 62 -23.81 -17.74 27.01
C ARG A 62 -24.25 -16.29 27.09
N ASN A 63 -25.45 -16.04 27.60
CA ASN A 63 -25.99 -14.69 27.81
C ASN A 63 -25.97 -13.80 26.54
N GLY A 64 -26.19 -14.39 25.36
CA GLY A 64 -26.17 -13.67 24.08
C GLY A 64 -24.77 -13.33 23.56
N ILE A 65 -23.71 -13.90 24.14
CA ILE A 65 -22.33 -13.78 23.64
C ILE A 65 -21.92 -15.13 23.06
N LEU A 66 -21.56 -15.16 21.78
CA LEU A 66 -20.99 -16.31 21.10
C LEU A 66 -19.48 -16.16 21.04
N ARG A 67 -18.76 -17.22 21.40
CA ARG A 67 -17.30 -17.33 21.33
C ARG A 67 -16.94 -18.59 20.58
N ALA A 68 -16.02 -18.48 19.62
CA ALA A 68 -15.40 -19.62 18.99
C ALA A 68 -13.90 -19.53 19.22
N GLU A 69 -13.35 -20.39 20.08
CA GLU A 69 -11.93 -20.34 20.47
C GLU A 69 -11.48 -21.67 21.09
N PRO A 70 -10.43 -22.33 20.55
CA PRO A 70 -9.78 -22.03 19.28
C PRO A 70 -10.66 -22.44 18.09
N VAL A 71 -10.41 -21.83 16.94
CA VAL A 71 -10.89 -22.29 15.62
C VAL A 71 -9.67 -22.51 14.73
N SER A 72 -9.66 -23.60 13.97
CA SER A 72 -8.63 -23.85 12.96
C SER A 72 -9.22 -24.52 11.73
N PHE A 73 -8.74 -24.15 10.55
CA PHE A 73 -9.15 -24.74 9.28
C PHE A 73 -8.11 -24.50 8.19
N ASN A 74 -8.26 -25.18 7.06
CA ASN A 74 -7.48 -24.98 5.84
C ASN A 74 -8.32 -24.25 4.79
N THR A 75 -7.73 -23.30 4.09
CA THR A 75 -8.34 -22.56 2.97
C THR A 75 -7.23 -21.99 2.10
N ALA A 76 -7.48 -21.72 0.82
CA ALA A 76 -6.50 -21.12 -0.09
C ALA A 76 -5.09 -21.75 0.01
N SER A 77 -5.05 -23.09 0.03
CA SER A 77 -3.85 -23.92 0.19
C SER A 77 -3.02 -23.72 1.46
N GLY A 78 -3.52 -22.96 2.44
CA GLY A 78 -2.85 -22.70 3.70
C GLY A 78 -3.66 -23.10 4.93
N GLN A 79 -3.29 -22.55 6.08
CA GLN A 79 -3.93 -22.79 7.37
C GLN A 79 -4.30 -21.48 8.04
N VAL A 80 -5.48 -21.47 8.65
CA VAL A 80 -5.99 -20.39 9.50
C VAL A 80 -6.16 -20.94 10.91
N LYS A 81 -5.71 -20.18 11.91
CA LYS A 81 -6.03 -20.39 13.32
C LYS A 81 -6.53 -19.08 13.88
N GLY A 82 -7.52 -19.12 14.77
CA GLY A 82 -8.03 -17.88 15.32
C GLY A 82 -9.10 -18.06 16.37
N SER A 83 -9.70 -16.93 16.72
CA SER A 83 -10.84 -16.83 17.61
C SER A 83 -11.85 -15.83 17.04
N LEU A 84 -13.10 -16.01 17.46
CA LEU A 84 -14.21 -15.13 17.12
C LEU A 84 -15.03 -14.85 18.37
N VAL A 85 -15.40 -13.60 18.57
CA VAL A 85 -16.37 -13.17 19.57
C VAL A 85 -17.46 -12.37 18.87
N LEU A 86 -18.69 -12.81 19.03
CA LEU A 86 -19.88 -12.07 18.60
C LEU A 86 -20.70 -11.72 19.84
N ASP A 87 -20.65 -10.45 20.24
CA ASP A 87 -21.34 -9.94 21.42
C ASP A 87 -22.68 -9.32 21.05
N GLY A 88 -23.76 -10.06 21.32
CA GLY A 88 -25.14 -9.60 21.27
C GLY A 88 -25.77 -9.42 22.65
N SER A 89 -24.96 -9.19 23.68
CA SER A 89 -25.47 -8.92 25.04
C SER A 89 -26.25 -7.60 25.09
N VAL A 90 -25.78 -6.59 24.35
CA VAL A 90 -26.48 -5.34 24.06
C VAL A 90 -27.28 -5.51 22.76
N SER A 91 -28.44 -4.85 22.65
CA SER A 91 -29.23 -4.88 21.41
C SER A 91 -28.39 -4.51 20.19
N SER A 92 -28.75 -5.08 19.03
CA SER A 92 -28.15 -4.85 17.71
C SER A 92 -27.64 -3.42 17.47
N PRO A 93 -26.49 -3.24 16.78
CA PRO A 93 -25.68 -4.27 16.11
C PRO A 93 -24.80 -5.07 17.08
N PHE A 94 -24.47 -6.31 16.69
CA PHE A 94 -23.58 -7.17 17.45
C PHE A 94 -22.13 -6.72 17.28
N ALA A 95 -21.35 -6.70 18.35
CA ALA A 95 -19.92 -6.41 18.23
C ALA A 95 -19.19 -7.70 17.82
N LEU A 96 -18.69 -7.74 16.57
CA LEU A 96 -17.88 -8.82 16.04
C LEU A 96 -16.40 -8.49 16.24
N ARG A 97 -15.65 -9.42 16.84
CA ARG A 97 -14.19 -9.39 16.92
C ARG A 97 -13.64 -10.70 16.41
N ILE A 98 -12.59 -10.64 15.59
CA ILE A 98 -11.88 -11.79 15.04
C ILE A 98 -10.38 -11.53 15.20
N ASP A 99 -9.69 -12.51 15.77
CA ASP A 99 -8.23 -12.58 15.80
C ASP A 99 -7.82 -13.82 15.01
N ALA A 100 -6.93 -13.68 14.02
CA ALA A 100 -6.53 -14.79 13.16
C ALA A 100 -5.05 -14.75 12.78
N ASP A 101 -4.40 -15.90 12.86
CA ASP A 101 -3.09 -16.20 12.30
C ASP A 101 -3.26 -17.04 11.03
N LEU A 102 -2.77 -16.50 9.92
CA LEU A 102 -2.81 -17.09 8.59
C LEU A 102 -1.39 -17.54 8.22
N SER A 103 -1.25 -18.79 7.79
CA SER A 103 0.03 -19.40 7.42
C SER A 103 -0.04 -20.06 6.05
N GLU A 104 0.93 -19.76 5.20
CA GLU A 104 1.09 -20.35 3.86
C GLU A 104 -0.14 -20.17 2.94
N ILE A 105 -0.79 -19.02 3.01
CA ILE A 105 -2.00 -18.74 2.23
C ILE A 105 -1.63 -18.32 0.80
N SER A 106 -2.14 -19.01 -0.20
CA SER A 106 -2.03 -18.61 -1.60
C SER A 106 -2.85 -17.33 -1.82
N VAL A 107 -2.16 -16.22 -2.14
CA VAL A 107 -2.82 -14.90 -2.32
C VAL A 107 -3.85 -14.96 -3.46
N ARG A 108 -3.51 -15.65 -4.55
CA ARG A 108 -4.42 -15.83 -5.70
C ARG A 108 -5.68 -16.58 -5.30
N GLU A 109 -5.53 -17.73 -4.63
CA GLU A 109 -6.68 -18.54 -4.24
C GLU A 109 -7.54 -17.82 -3.23
N LEU A 110 -6.93 -17.10 -2.27
CA LEU A 110 -7.66 -16.28 -1.30
C LEU A 110 -8.52 -15.23 -2.03
N PHE A 111 -7.96 -14.47 -2.96
CA PHE A 111 -8.73 -13.50 -3.74
C PHE A 111 -9.85 -14.17 -4.54
N THR A 112 -9.61 -15.34 -5.14
CA THR A 112 -10.65 -16.08 -5.86
C THR A 112 -11.78 -16.55 -4.92
N GLU A 113 -11.44 -17.19 -3.79
CA GLU A 113 -12.40 -17.70 -2.79
C GLU A 113 -13.30 -16.60 -2.22
N PHE A 114 -12.78 -15.37 -2.10
CA PHE A 114 -13.50 -14.20 -1.61
C PHE A 114 -14.01 -13.27 -2.73
N ARG A 115 -14.04 -13.73 -3.99
CA ARG A 115 -14.53 -12.96 -5.15
C ARG A 115 -13.90 -11.56 -5.27
N ASN A 116 -12.58 -11.51 -5.15
CA ASN A 116 -11.74 -10.31 -5.09
C ASN A 116 -12.16 -9.33 -3.99
N PHE A 117 -12.79 -9.79 -2.91
CA PHE A 117 -13.35 -8.97 -1.84
C PHE A 117 -14.37 -7.93 -2.33
N GLY A 118 -14.99 -8.17 -3.50
CA GLY A 118 -15.97 -7.25 -4.10
C GLY A 118 -15.38 -6.04 -4.81
N GLN A 119 -14.05 -5.96 -5.00
CA GLN A 119 -13.39 -4.88 -5.74
C GLN A 119 -12.74 -5.36 -7.06
N ASP A 120 -12.38 -4.41 -7.92
CA ASP A 120 -11.75 -4.65 -9.22
C ASP A 120 -10.40 -3.96 -9.45
N PHE A 121 -9.93 -3.19 -8.48
CA PHE A 121 -8.61 -2.55 -8.46
C PHE A 121 -7.44 -3.55 -8.58
N ILE A 122 -7.52 -4.69 -7.89
CA ILE A 122 -6.57 -5.81 -7.99
C ILE A 122 -7.33 -7.14 -7.97
N ARG A 123 -7.16 -7.96 -8.99
CA ARG A 123 -7.87 -9.25 -9.12
C ARG A 123 -6.94 -10.44 -8.95
N SER A 124 -7.50 -11.61 -8.64
CA SER A 124 -6.75 -12.84 -8.41
C SER A 124 -5.85 -13.23 -9.60
N GLU A 125 -6.25 -12.94 -10.83
CA GLU A 125 -5.44 -13.22 -12.03
C GLU A 125 -4.17 -12.37 -12.10
N GLN A 126 -4.18 -11.20 -11.46
CA GLN A 126 -3.06 -10.26 -11.38
C GLN A 126 -2.11 -10.61 -10.24
N LEU A 127 -2.49 -11.50 -9.33
CA LEU A 127 -1.75 -11.81 -8.11
C LEU A 127 -1.12 -13.20 -8.13
N ALA A 128 0.07 -13.30 -7.53
CA ALA A 128 0.65 -14.56 -7.07
C ALA A 128 1.51 -14.30 -5.84
N GLY A 129 1.78 -15.37 -5.08
CA GLY A 129 2.60 -15.32 -3.88
C GLY A 129 1.95 -16.09 -2.73
N VAL A 130 2.72 -16.24 -1.66
CA VAL A 130 2.30 -16.95 -0.45
C VAL A 130 2.36 -15.98 0.73
N ALA A 131 1.23 -15.79 1.40
CA ALA A 131 1.08 -14.87 2.51
C ALA A 131 1.15 -15.59 3.86
N ARG A 132 1.77 -14.91 4.83
CA ARG A 132 1.58 -15.13 6.26
C ARG A 132 1.06 -13.84 6.86
N SER A 133 0.08 -13.93 7.75
CA SER A 133 -0.52 -12.71 8.31
C SER A 133 -1.07 -12.93 9.72
N GLN A 134 -1.05 -11.85 10.50
CA GLN A 134 -1.83 -11.73 11.72
C GLN A 134 -2.89 -10.66 11.49
N VAL A 135 -4.15 -11.03 11.69
CA VAL A 135 -5.30 -10.19 11.43
C VAL A 135 -6.03 -9.95 12.74
N ARG A 136 -6.30 -8.68 13.04
CA ARG A 136 -7.22 -8.27 14.10
C ARG A 136 -8.32 -7.45 13.48
N PHE A 137 -9.53 -7.95 13.56
CA PHE A 137 -10.70 -7.38 12.90
C PHE A 137 -11.79 -7.09 13.93
N GLU A 138 -12.34 -5.90 13.88
CA GLU A 138 -13.48 -5.47 14.69
C GLU A 138 -14.48 -4.72 13.82
N ALA A 139 -15.74 -5.10 13.90
CA ALA A 139 -16.82 -4.38 13.24
C ALA A 139 -18.17 -4.66 13.92
N PRO A 140 -19.11 -3.70 13.89
CA PRO A 140 -20.51 -4.00 14.16
C PRO A 140 -21.10 -4.88 13.05
N LEU A 141 -21.81 -5.93 13.43
CA LEU A 141 -22.53 -6.84 12.55
C LEU A 141 -24.04 -6.67 12.76
N SER A 142 -24.78 -6.40 11.70
CA SER A 142 -26.24 -6.36 11.76
C SER A 142 -26.83 -7.77 11.96
N PRO A 143 -28.11 -7.89 12.37
CA PRO A 143 -28.78 -9.18 12.43
C PRO A 143 -28.88 -9.84 11.04
N THR A 144 -28.88 -9.05 9.96
CA THR A 144 -28.87 -9.53 8.58
C THR A 144 -27.46 -9.90 8.07
N LEU A 145 -26.51 -10.08 8.98
CA LEU A 145 -25.10 -10.41 8.68
C LEU A 145 -24.38 -9.36 7.83
N SER A 146 -24.85 -8.12 7.85
CA SER A 146 -24.22 -7.00 7.13
C SER A 146 -23.22 -6.31 8.05
N LEU A 147 -21.98 -6.15 7.57
CA LEU A 147 -20.93 -5.44 8.30
C LEU A 147 -21.12 -3.92 8.17
N ASP A 148 -20.99 -3.21 9.28
CA ASP A 148 -20.88 -1.76 9.29
C ASP A 148 -19.45 -1.35 8.91
N LEU A 149 -19.26 -1.03 7.62
CA LEU A 149 -17.96 -0.67 7.05
C LEU A 149 -17.43 0.67 7.56
N ASP A 150 -18.29 1.55 8.08
CA ASP A 150 -17.89 2.87 8.58
C ASP A 150 -17.19 2.73 9.94
N ARG A 151 -17.64 1.75 10.74
CA ARG A 151 -17.07 1.41 12.05
C ARG A 151 -16.13 0.20 12.01
N LEU A 152 -15.80 -0.29 10.82
CA LEU A 152 -14.81 -1.34 10.64
C LEU A 152 -13.42 -0.84 11.07
N ARG A 153 -12.72 -1.69 11.82
CA ARG A 153 -11.32 -1.53 12.20
C ARG A 153 -10.61 -2.85 11.94
N CYS A 154 -9.55 -2.82 11.14
CA CYS A 154 -8.73 -3.98 10.87
C CYS A 154 -7.26 -3.60 10.96
N THR A 155 -6.44 -4.48 11.53
CA THR A 155 -4.98 -4.40 11.47
C THR A 155 -4.48 -5.72 10.93
N ILE A 156 -3.63 -5.65 9.92
CA ILE A 156 -3.10 -6.79 9.19
C ILE A 156 -1.59 -6.65 9.19
N ASP A 157 -0.92 -7.42 10.05
CA ASP A 157 0.52 -7.62 9.94
C ASP A 157 0.73 -8.66 8.82
N LEU A 158 1.36 -8.25 7.73
CA LEU A 158 1.40 -9.00 6.47
C LEU A 158 2.84 -9.27 6.04
N ARG A 159 3.14 -10.51 5.68
CA ARG A 159 4.30 -10.91 4.89
C ARG A 159 3.85 -11.69 3.66
N ILE A 160 4.27 -11.27 2.47
CA ILE A 160 4.08 -12.02 1.22
C ILE A 160 5.44 -12.44 0.70
N ASP A 161 5.64 -13.72 0.43
CA ASP A 161 6.83 -14.25 -0.23
C ASP A 161 6.53 -14.66 -1.68
N LYS A 162 7.55 -14.56 -2.54
CA LYS A 162 7.48 -14.93 -3.97
C LYS A 162 6.31 -14.24 -4.69
N GLY A 163 6.14 -12.95 -4.41
CA GLY A 163 5.05 -12.17 -4.93
C GLY A 163 5.19 -11.88 -6.42
N ASN A 164 4.07 -11.84 -7.12
CA ASN A 164 3.99 -11.35 -8.49
C ASN A 164 2.72 -10.50 -8.64
N LEU A 165 2.88 -9.32 -9.24
CA LEU A 165 1.82 -8.41 -9.60
C LEU A 165 1.85 -8.17 -11.11
N LYS A 166 0.79 -8.60 -11.79
CA LYS A 166 0.69 -8.57 -13.26
C LYS A 166 -0.31 -7.54 -13.73
N GLY A 167 0.11 -6.71 -14.69
CA GLY A 167 -0.76 -5.78 -15.42
C GLY A 167 -1.57 -4.88 -14.50
N HIS A 168 -1.01 -4.45 -13.38
CA HIS A 168 -1.71 -3.59 -12.43
C HIS A 168 -1.76 -2.16 -12.99
N ALA A 169 -2.96 -1.60 -13.09
CA ALA A 169 -3.21 -0.32 -13.76
C ALA A 169 -2.36 0.85 -13.21
N PRO A 170 -2.20 1.03 -11.89
CA PRO A 170 -1.31 2.06 -11.34
C PRO A 170 0.14 1.95 -11.80
N LEU A 171 0.68 0.74 -11.95
CA LEU A 171 2.05 0.57 -12.46
C LEU A 171 2.14 0.93 -13.95
N MET A 172 1.09 0.65 -14.73
CA MET A 172 1.01 1.10 -16.12
C MET A 172 0.91 2.62 -16.21
N ALA A 173 0.13 3.25 -15.33
CA ALA A 173 0.00 4.70 -15.26
C ALA A 173 1.33 5.37 -14.88
N VAL A 174 2.15 4.77 -14.01
CA VAL A 174 3.52 5.23 -13.75
C VAL A 174 4.38 5.14 -15.01
N ALA A 175 4.29 4.05 -15.79
CA ALA A 175 5.00 3.92 -17.05
C ALA A 175 4.60 5.02 -18.05
N ASP A 176 3.30 5.28 -18.16
CA ASP A 176 2.74 6.33 -19.03
C ASP A 176 3.16 7.73 -18.57
N HIS A 177 3.20 7.99 -17.27
CA HIS A 177 3.70 9.24 -16.71
C HIS A 177 5.18 9.46 -17.03
N VAL A 178 6.02 8.44 -16.86
CA VAL A 178 7.44 8.50 -17.21
C VAL A 178 7.63 8.76 -18.71
N GLN A 179 6.82 8.13 -19.56
CA GLN A 179 6.84 8.34 -21.01
C GLN A 179 6.41 9.75 -21.41
N GLY A 180 5.40 10.32 -20.75
CA GLY A 180 4.95 11.70 -20.99
C GLY A 180 5.91 12.77 -20.50
N ASN A 181 6.77 12.45 -19.53
CA ASN A 181 7.69 13.40 -18.93
C ASN A 181 8.94 13.63 -19.80
N LYS A 182 8.97 14.79 -20.47
CA LYS A 182 10.07 15.19 -21.38
C LYS A 182 11.46 15.27 -20.72
N LEU A 183 11.53 15.38 -19.40
CA LEU A 183 12.80 15.43 -18.67
C LEU A 183 13.37 14.04 -18.40
N ILE A 184 12.51 13.01 -18.36
CA ILE A 184 12.88 11.64 -17.99
C ILE A 184 12.90 10.73 -19.22
N ALA A 185 11.89 10.83 -20.07
CA ALA A 185 11.70 10.00 -21.26
C ALA A 185 12.93 9.88 -22.18
N PRO A 186 13.76 10.93 -22.40
CA PRO A 186 14.94 10.81 -23.26
C PRO A 186 16.02 9.86 -22.73
N PHE A 187 15.99 9.56 -21.43
CA PHE A 187 17.00 8.75 -20.76
C PHE A 187 16.53 7.31 -20.54
N VAL A 188 15.22 7.06 -20.56
CA VAL A 188 14.62 5.75 -20.22
C VAL A 188 14.07 5.07 -21.48
N ASP A 189 14.31 3.77 -21.63
CA ASP A 189 13.57 2.96 -22.59
C ASP A 189 12.13 2.75 -22.07
N THR A 190 11.25 3.65 -22.46
CA THR A 190 9.85 3.70 -22.00
C THR A 190 9.05 2.45 -22.38
N ARG A 191 9.38 1.82 -23.51
CA ARG A 191 8.73 0.57 -23.94
C ARG A 191 9.19 -0.59 -23.07
N ALA A 192 10.50 -0.75 -22.90
CA ALA A 192 11.05 -1.79 -22.04
C ALA A 192 10.62 -1.60 -20.57
N LEU A 193 10.48 -0.36 -20.11
CA LEU A 193 9.94 -0.06 -18.77
C LEU A 193 8.48 -0.53 -18.64
N ARG A 194 7.61 -0.17 -19.59
CA ARG A 194 6.20 -0.61 -19.58
C ARG A 194 6.08 -2.12 -19.57
N ASP A 195 6.87 -2.82 -20.41
CA ASP A 195 6.87 -4.28 -20.47
C ASP A 195 7.32 -4.91 -19.14
N ARG A 196 8.33 -4.34 -18.48
CA ARG A 196 8.79 -4.78 -17.15
C ARG A 196 7.75 -4.53 -16.05
N LEU A 197 7.11 -3.35 -16.04
CA LEU A 197 6.07 -3.01 -15.07
C LEU A 197 4.79 -3.84 -15.23
N ALA A 198 4.62 -4.54 -16.36
CA ALA A 198 3.48 -5.41 -16.60
C ALA A 198 3.58 -6.77 -15.89
N ASP A 199 4.77 -7.19 -15.43
CA ASP A 199 4.97 -8.41 -14.61
C ASP A 199 6.05 -8.12 -13.56
N VAL A 200 5.62 -7.61 -12.40
CA VAL A 200 6.52 -7.22 -11.30
C VAL A 200 6.61 -8.33 -10.27
N GLN A 201 7.80 -8.87 -10.09
CA GLN A 201 8.07 -9.94 -9.14
C GLN A 201 8.89 -9.41 -7.96
N PHE A 202 8.62 -9.88 -6.75
CA PHE A 202 9.38 -9.51 -5.56
C PHE A 202 9.59 -10.72 -4.65
N ALA A 203 10.76 -10.77 -3.99
CA ALA A 203 11.13 -11.89 -3.15
C ALA A 203 10.28 -11.94 -1.87
N SER A 204 10.14 -10.79 -1.21
CA SER A 204 9.30 -10.63 -0.03
C SER A 204 8.78 -9.20 0.08
N LEU A 205 7.59 -9.05 0.65
CA LEU A 205 6.99 -7.78 1.06
C LEU A 205 6.49 -7.92 2.49
N GLU A 206 6.83 -6.98 3.35
CA GLU A 206 6.36 -6.92 4.73
C GLU A 206 5.78 -5.54 5.03
N ASN A 207 4.58 -5.50 5.60
CA ASN A 207 3.97 -4.25 6.06
C ASN A 207 2.88 -4.52 7.09
N ARG A 208 2.49 -3.50 7.84
CA ARG A 208 1.31 -3.50 8.68
C ARG A 208 0.25 -2.61 8.06
N ILE A 209 -0.76 -3.22 7.45
CA ILE A 209 -1.87 -2.50 6.81
C ILE A 209 -2.95 -2.24 7.85
N GLU A 210 -3.52 -1.04 7.84
CA GLU A 210 -4.67 -0.69 8.68
C GLU A 210 -5.89 -0.44 7.80
N ILE A 211 -7.05 -0.92 8.20
CA ILE A 211 -8.32 -0.56 7.57
C ILE A 211 -9.18 0.14 8.61
N ARG A 212 -9.51 1.38 8.37
CA ARG A 212 -10.37 2.19 9.24
C ARG A 212 -10.95 3.36 8.48
N ASP A 213 -12.07 3.87 8.96
CA ASP A 213 -12.70 5.07 8.40
C ASP A 213 -12.99 4.91 6.89
N ARG A 214 -13.35 3.68 6.48
CA ARG A 214 -13.54 3.26 5.08
C ARG A 214 -12.31 3.42 4.19
N GLN A 215 -11.12 3.40 4.76
CA GLN A 215 -9.86 3.53 4.06
C GLN A 215 -8.91 2.38 4.40
N VAL A 216 -8.20 1.89 3.39
CA VAL A 216 -7.01 1.06 3.53
C VAL A 216 -5.80 1.99 3.62
N ILE A 217 -5.11 1.95 4.74
CA ILE A 217 -3.94 2.77 5.05
C ILE A 217 -2.70 1.87 4.95
N ILE A 218 -1.78 2.25 4.06
CA ILE A 218 -0.55 1.55 3.76
C ILE A 218 0.60 2.42 4.27
N PRO A 219 1.21 2.10 5.42
CA PRO A 219 2.43 2.76 5.87
C PRO A 219 3.57 2.60 4.87
N LEU A 220 4.59 3.44 5.01
CA LEU A 220 5.79 3.38 4.15
C LEU A 220 6.42 1.99 4.20
N MET A 221 6.52 1.36 3.03
CA MET A 221 7.22 0.11 2.81
C MET A 221 8.19 0.23 1.64
N GLU A 222 9.23 -0.60 1.68
CA GLU A 222 10.19 -0.78 0.59
C GLU A 222 9.96 -2.15 -0.05
N VAL A 223 9.81 -2.18 -1.37
CA VAL A 223 9.60 -3.38 -2.16
C VAL A 223 10.74 -3.50 -3.16
N LYS A 224 11.59 -4.49 -2.93
CA LYS A 224 12.65 -4.87 -3.87
C LYS A 224 12.09 -5.79 -4.93
N SER A 225 11.99 -5.28 -6.14
CA SER A 225 11.32 -5.99 -7.24
C SER A 225 12.27 -6.30 -8.40
N SER A 226 11.79 -7.11 -9.34
CA SER A 226 12.46 -7.42 -10.60
C SER A 226 12.66 -6.19 -11.50
N VAL A 227 11.91 -5.11 -11.27
CA VAL A 227 11.94 -3.90 -12.08
C VAL A 227 12.81 -2.82 -11.43
N MET A 228 12.50 -2.50 -10.18
CA MET A 228 13.15 -1.44 -9.39
C MET A 228 12.81 -1.59 -7.90
N ASP A 229 13.61 -0.97 -7.05
CA ASP A 229 13.32 -0.79 -5.64
C ASP A 229 12.31 0.36 -5.50
N ILE A 230 11.12 0.03 -5.01
CA ILE A 230 10.00 0.96 -4.86
C ILE A 230 9.76 1.20 -3.38
N GLU A 231 9.65 2.46 -3.01
CA GLU A 231 9.08 2.85 -1.73
C GLU A 231 7.65 3.35 -1.96
N LEU A 232 6.70 2.74 -1.25
CA LEU A 232 5.26 3.00 -1.37
C LEU A 232 4.67 3.33 0.00
N SER A 233 3.82 4.35 0.03
CA SER A 233 2.87 4.59 1.13
C SER A 233 1.59 5.18 0.54
N GLY A 234 0.49 5.12 1.26
CA GLY A 234 -0.73 5.76 0.78
C GLY A 234 -1.99 5.35 1.52
N GLN A 235 -3.09 5.87 1.02
CA GLN A 235 -4.45 5.58 1.43
C GLN A 235 -5.28 5.23 0.20
N HIS A 236 -6.18 4.28 0.37
CA HIS A 236 -7.15 3.86 -0.65
C HIS A 236 -8.53 3.84 0.00
N GLY A 237 -9.44 4.70 -0.45
CA GLY A 237 -10.82 4.75 0.04
C GLY A 237 -11.71 3.67 -0.58
N PHE A 238 -12.72 3.21 0.15
CA PHE A 238 -13.73 2.28 -0.39
C PHE A 238 -14.64 2.90 -1.46
N ASP A 239 -14.48 4.19 -1.72
CA ASP A 239 -15.05 4.96 -2.82
C ASP A 239 -14.11 5.04 -4.04
N ASP A 240 -13.08 4.18 -4.09
CA ASP A 240 -12.05 4.09 -5.12
C ASP A 240 -11.25 5.39 -5.34
N VAL A 241 -11.21 6.25 -4.33
CA VAL A 241 -10.31 7.41 -4.30
C VAL A 241 -8.98 7.01 -3.70
N ILE A 242 -7.91 7.22 -4.46
CA ILE A 242 -6.54 6.91 -4.05
C ILE A 242 -5.75 8.17 -3.70
N ASP A 243 -4.85 8.02 -2.73
CA ASP A 243 -3.79 8.98 -2.40
C ASP A 243 -2.52 8.19 -2.10
N HIS A 244 -1.64 8.04 -3.09
CA HIS A 244 -0.48 7.18 -3.02
C HIS A 244 0.79 7.97 -3.28
N HIS A 245 1.82 7.65 -2.53
CA HIS A 245 3.14 8.23 -2.66
C HIS A 245 4.11 7.13 -3.05
N VAL A 246 4.65 7.26 -4.26
CA VAL A 246 5.55 6.28 -4.87
C VAL A 246 6.89 6.96 -5.10
N ASN A 247 7.97 6.36 -4.64
CA ASN A 247 9.30 6.85 -4.95
C ASN A 247 10.27 5.73 -5.32
N PHE A 248 11.12 6.00 -6.30
CA PHE A 248 12.06 5.04 -6.86
C PHE A 248 13.29 5.77 -7.43
N ARG A 249 14.35 5.02 -7.72
CA ARG A 249 15.57 5.59 -8.31
C ARG A 249 15.47 5.65 -9.82
N LEU A 250 15.76 6.82 -10.40
CA LEU A 250 15.77 6.97 -11.85
C LEU A 250 16.84 6.08 -12.50
N GLY A 251 18.00 5.92 -11.86
CA GLY A 251 19.09 5.08 -12.36
C GLY A 251 18.70 3.61 -12.58
N GLU A 252 17.70 3.11 -11.85
CA GLU A 252 17.19 1.74 -12.03
C GLU A 252 16.32 1.61 -13.27
N LEU A 253 15.61 2.68 -13.67
CA LEU A 253 14.86 2.72 -14.92
C LEU A 253 15.78 2.67 -16.15
N LEU A 254 16.98 3.23 -16.05
CA LEU A 254 17.98 3.29 -17.12
C LEU A 254 18.65 1.93 -17.38
N ARG A 255 18.47 0.94 -16.48
CA ARG A 255 19.10 -0.38 -16.59
C ARG A 255 18.33 -1.28 -17.56
N ASN A 256 19.06 -1.89 -18.50
CA ASN A 256 18.57 -2.92 -19.40
C ASN A 256 19.07 -4.30 -18.92
N GLY A 257 18.40 -4.92 -17.94
CA GLY A 257 18.74 -6.26 -17.46
C GLY A 257 18.38 -6.54 -15.99
N PRO A 258 18.52 -7.79 -15.51
CA PRO A 258 18.33 -8.15 -14.10
C PRO A 258 19.39 -7.49 -13.19
N LEU A 259 19.12 -7.45 -11.87
CA LEU A 259 19.96 -6.81 -10.84
C LEU A 259 21.38 -7.41 -10.68
N GLU A 260 21.73 -8.45 -11.44
CA GLU A 260 23.04 -9.08 -11.46
C GLU A 260 23.81 -8.64 -12.71
N ASP A 261 24.88 -7.88 -12.50
CA ASP A 261 25.81 -7.47 -13.56
C ASP A 261 27.02 -8.42 -13.59
N GLU A 262 27.71 -8.53 -14.73
CA GLU A 262 28.84 -9.47 -14.97
C GLU A 262 30.06 -9.19 -14.05
N PHE A 263 30.01 -8.10 -13.28
CA PHE A 263 31.05 -7.61 -12.36
C PHE A 263 30.74 -7.81 -10.86
N GLY A 264 29.68 -8.54 -10.51
CA GLY A 264 29.28 -8.84 -9.12
C GLY A 264 28.16 -7.93 -8.58
N PRO A 265 27.69 -8.15 -7.33
CA PRO A 265 26.58 -7.38 -6.78
C PRO A 265 26.99 -5.90 -6.63
N ILE A 266 26.30 -5.02 -7.35
CA ILE A 266 26.52 -3.58 -7.24
C ILE A 266 26.07 -3.15 -5.85
N VAL A 267 27.04 -2.77 -5.02
CA VAL A 267 26.76 -2.19 -3.70
C VAL A 267 26.19 -0.79 -3.91
N ASP A 268 24.98 -0.59 -3.42
CA ASP A 268 24.28 0.68 -3.39
C ASP A 268 25.06 1.72 -2.57
N ASP A 269 25.53 2.79 -3.21
CA ASP A 269 26.24 3.90 -2.56
C ASP A 269 25.29 4.96 -1.97
N GLY A 270 23.97 4.75 -2.06
CA GLY A 270 22.94 5.67 -1.59
C GLY A 270 22.81 6.94 -2.43
N THR A 271 23.51 7.04 -3.56
CA THR A 271 23.52 8.21 -4.44
C THR A 271 22.69 7.96 -5.71
N GLY A 272 22.15 9.03 -6.30
CA GLY A 272 21.37 8.96 -7.54
C GLY A 272 20.11 9.84 -7.53
N VAL A 273 19.63 10.18 -8.73
CA VAL A 273 18.39 10.94 -8.91
C VAL A 273 17.20 10.05 -8.51
N ARG A 274 16.38 10.51 -7.56
CA ARG A 274 15.12 9.86 -7.18
C ARG A 274 13.95 10.59 -7.79
N VAL A 275 12.95 9.82 -8.21
CA VAL A 275 11.65 10.33 -8.63
C VAL A 275 10.70 10.17 -7.46
N PHE A 276 9.95 11.23 -7.15
CA PHE A 276 8.94 11.26 -6.10
C PHE A 276 7.60 11.60 -6.76
N LEU A 277 6.70 10.61 -6.81
CA LEU A 277 5.40 10.72 -7.44
C LEU A 277 4.31 10.71 -6.38
N HIS A 278 3.43 11.70 -6.43
CA HIS A 278 2.16 11.70 -5.74
C HIS A 278 1.07 11.34 -6.76
N MET A 279 0.38 10.23 -6.53
CA MET A 279 -0.68 9.70 -7.38
C MET A 279 -2.00 9.79 -6.61
N PHE A 280 -2.96 10.56 -7.11
CA PHE A 280 -4.20 10.83 -6.39
C PHE A 280 -5.43 10.98 -7.29
N GLY A 281 -6.62 10.85 -6.71
CA GLY A 281 -7.89 10.96 -7.43
C GLY A 281 -8.56 9.59 -7.63
N PRO A 282 -9.46 9.44 -8.62
CA PRO A 282 -10.09 8.15 -8.93
C PRO A 282 -9.04 7.09 -9.32
N ALA A 283 -9.23 5.85 -8.86
CA ALA A 283 -8.29 4.76 -9.09
C ALA A 283 -8.14 4.36 -10.57
N ASP A 284 -9.18 4.58 -11.38
CA ASP A 284 -9.24 4.26 -12.81
C ASP A 284 -8.57 5.32 -13.70
N ASP A 285 -8.58 6.58 -13.27
CA ASP A 285 -7.92 7.71 -13.95
C ASP A 285 -7.17 8.62 -12.95
N PRO A 286 -6.00 8.17 -12.44
CA PRO A 286 -5.28 8.90 -11.42
C PRO A 286 -4.52 10.11 -11.98
N SER A 287 -4.49 11.18 -11.20
CA SER A 287 -3.65 12.36 -11.42
C SER A 287 -2.27 12.19 -10.79
N PHE A 288 -1.27 12.86 -11.36
CA PHE A 288 0.12 12.76 -10.91
C PHE A 288 0.75 14.13 -10.65
N GLU A 289 1.41 14.27 -9.50
CA GLU A 289 2.22 15.42 -9.14
C GLU A 289 3.61 15.00 -8.62
N THR A 290 4.53 15.97 -8.57
CA THR A 290 5.83 15.76 -7.90
C THR A 290 5.65 15.88 -6.40
N ASP A 291 6.00 14.83 -5.65
CA ASP A 291 5.88 14.83 -4.20
C ASP A 291 7.05 15.58 -3.53
N ASN A 292 6.93 16.91 -3.51
CA ASN A 292 7.89 17.81 -2.90
C ASN A 292 8.00 17.62 -1.37
N ALA A 293 6.89 17.23 -0.73
CA ALA A 293 6.84 17.02 0.71
C ALA A 293 7.70 15.83 1.11
N MET A 294 7.50 14.68 0.47
CA MET A 294 8.31 13.48 0.68
C MET A 294 9.78 13.71 0.28
N ALA A 295 10.03 14.39 -0.84
CA ALA A 295 11.39 14.76 -1.24
C ALA A 295 12.11 15.63 -0.19
N SER A 296 11.39 16.51 0.50
CA SER A 296 11.95 17.34 1.57
C SER A 296 12.19 16.56 2.85
N ALA A 297 11.25 15.69 3.26
CA ALA A 297 11.34 14.88 4.46
C ALA A 297 12.53 13.91 4.39
N ARG A 298 12.73 13.26 3.24
CA ARG A 298 13.87 12.36 3.02
C ARG A 298 15.20 13.10 3.03
N ARG A 299 15.31 14.27 2.38
CA ARG A 299 16.53 15.09 2.43
C ARG A 299 16.91 15.48 3.86
N GLN A 300 15.92 15.79 4.71
CA GLN A 300 16.16 16.06 6.12
C GLN A 300 16.66 14.83 6.88
N GLN A 301 16.12 13.64 6.62
CA GLN A 301 16.61 12.39 7.22
C GLN A 301 18.04 12.07 6.77
N GLN A 302 18.32 12.14 5.47
CA GLN A 302 19.65 11.86 4.92
C GLN A 302 20.70 12.81 5.50
N TRP A 303 20.40 14.11 5.57
CA TRP A 303 21.27 15.10 6.21
C TRP A 303 21.52 14.83 7.70
N ARG A 304 20.52 14.33 8.44
CA ARG A 304 20.68 13.94 9.85
C ARG A 304 21.62 12.72 9.98
N ASN A 305 21.42 11.71 9.15
CA ASN A 305 22.24 10.49 9.16
C ASN A 305 23.68 10.79 8.72
N GLU A 306 23.88 11.56 7.65
CA GLU A 306 25.21 11.98 7.18
C GLU A 306 25.95 12.80 8.22
N LYS A 307 25.28 13.71 8.94
CA LYS A 307 25.90 14.45 10.06
C LYS A 307 26.38 13.54 11.18
N GLN A 308 25.62 12.48 11.49
CA GLN A 308 26.01 11.51 12.49
C GLN A 308 27.22 10.70 12.01
N VAL A 309 27.14 10.14 10.80
CA VAL A 309 28.23 9.34 10.20
C VAL A 309 29.51 10.17 10.03
N LEU A 310 29.43 11.39 9.50
CA LEU A 310 30.59 12.30 9.42
C LEU A 310 31.11 12.67 10.81
N GLY A 311 30.21 12.86 11.79
CA GLY A 311 30.60 13.13 13.16
C GLY A 311 31.36 11.97 13.81
N ASP A 312 30.95 10.74 13.51
CA ASP A 312 31.56 9.53 14.05
C ASP A 312 32.88 9.21 13.32
N LEU A 313 32.91 9.32 11.99
CA LEU A 313 34.13 9.18 11.17
C LEU A 313 35.18 10.24 11.54
N PHE A 314 34.76 11.49 11.74
CA PHE A 314 35.67 12.56 12.17
C PHE A 314 36.22 12.32 13.57
N LYS A 315 35.44 11.76 14.51
CA LYS A 315 35.95 11.36 15.83
C LYS A 315 36.89 10.15 15.74
N GLU A 316 36.63 9.22 14.85
CA GLU A 316 37.46 8.03 14.64
C GLU A 316 38.80 8.38 13.98
N GLU A 317 38.78 9.30 13.01
CA GLU A 317 39.95 9.67 12.21
C GLU A 317 40.78 10.82 12.82
N PHE A 318 40.16 11.73 13.59
CA PHE A 318 40.82 12.88 14.22
C PHE A 318 40.75 12.89 15.77
N GLY A 319 40.22 11.83 16.40
CA GLY A 319 40.15 11.69 17.86
C GLY A 319 41.41 11.11 18.51
N GLY A 320 42.41 10.72 17.71
CA GLY A 320 43.76 10.38 18.17
C GLY A 320 44.63 11.63 18.28
N ASP A 321 45.40 11.71 19.37
CA ASP A 321 46.12 12.86 19.91
C ASP A 321 46.73 13.86 18.89
N ARG A 322 46.54 15.14 19.18
CA ARG A 322 47.00 16.27 18.37
C ARG A 322 48.52 16.42 18.49
N ASP A 323 49.25 16.04 17.44
CA ASP A 323 50.48 16.74 17.10
C ASP A 323 50.94 16.46 15.65
N LYS A 324 50.57 17.36 14.73
CA LYS A 324 51.48 18.19 13.91
C LYS A 324 50.78 18.76 12.67
N GLN A 325 51.14 20.01 12.41
CA GLN A 325 50.64 20.93 11.40
C GLN A 325 50.72 20.39 9.95
N ALA A 326 49.66 20.63 9.15
CA ALA A 326 49.78 20.94 7.73
C ALA A 326 48.50 21.61 7.15
N ILE A 327 48.60 22.92 6.92
CA ILE A 327 47.95 23.74 5.88
C ILE A 327 46.40 23.75 5.82
N LEU A 328 45.81 24.73 6.49
CA LEU A 328 44.47 25.25 6.18
C LEU A 328 44.52 26.01 4.83
N LYS A 329 43.82 25.50 3.80
CA LYS A 329 43.41 26.30 2.64
C LYS A 329 41.95 26.75 2.85
N ASP A 330 41.76 28.07 2.75
CA ASP A 330 40.53 28.84 3.00
C ASP A 330 39.29 28.32 2.22
N PRO A 331 38.15 27.99 2.88
CA PRO A 331 36.92 27.56 2.21
C PRO A 331 36.03 28.78 1.86
N ARG A 332 36.57 29.75 1.12
CA ARG A 332 35.81 30.91 0.63
C ARG A 332 35.88 31.05 -0.89
N ASN A 333 35.40 30.02 -1.61
CA ASN A 333 34.66 30.20 -2.88
C ASN A 333 34.24 28.84 -3.45
N THR A 334 33.03 28.38 -3.12
CA THR A 334 32.31 27.44 -3.99
C THR A 334 30.83 27.75 -3.92
N ARG A 335 30.41 28.81 -4.63
CA ARG A 335 29.03 28.92 -5.09
C ARG A 335 28.88 27.90 -6.21
N PHE A 336 28.14 26.82 -5.94
CA PHE A 336 27.62 25.99 -7.02
C PHE A 336 26.48 26.77 -7.69
N GLN A 337 26.78 27.45 -8.79
CA GLN A 337 25.76 27.86 -9.75
C GLN A 337 25.48 26.66 -10.65
N VAL A 338 24.25 26.15 -10.59
CA VAL A 338 23.73 25.24 -11.61
C VAL A 338 23.20 26.13 -12.73
N GLU A 339 23.99 26.26 -13.79
CA GLU A 339 23.61 26.93 -15.02
C GLU A 339 23.00 25.86 -15.94
N TRP A 340 21.69 25.93 -16.15
CA TRP A 340 21.04 25.12 -17.18
C TRP A 340 21.46 25.67 -18.54
N GLY A 341 22.32 24.93 -19.24
CA GLY A 341 22.78 25.27 -20.57
C GLY A 341 21.63 25.16 -21.58
N ASP A 342 21.00 26.30 -21.86
CA ASP A 342 20.10 26.45 -22.99
C ASP A 342 20.95 26.42 -24.28
N SER A 343 20.76 25.36 -25.06
CA SER A 343 21.43 25.19 -26.34
C SER A 343 20.54 25.76 -27.44
N SER A 344 20.84 27.00 -27.84
CA SER A 344 20.47 27.48 -29.17
C SER A 344 21.55 28.39 -29.74
N LEU A 345 22.21 27.89 -30.79
CA LEU A 345 22.96 28.70 -31.74
C LEU A 345 21.94 29.50 -32.55
N THR A 346 21.97 30.83 -32.56
CA THR A 346 22.44 31.61 -33.72
C THR A 346 22.60 33.09 -33.39
N ASN A 347 23.64 33.65 -33.99
CA ASN A 347 24.16 35.00 -33.86
C ASN A 347 23.33 35.99 -34.71
N ALA A 348 22.80 37.06 -34.12
CA ALA A 348 22.39 38.25 -34.85
C ALA A 348 22.51 39.50 -33.96
N GLN A 349 23.30 40.47 -34.45
CA GLN A 349 23.68 41.73 -33.82
C GLN A 349 22.48 42.63 -33.48
N GLN A 350 22.50 43.24 -32.29
CA GLN A 350 21.72 44.45 -31.97
C GLN A 350 22.62 45.70 -32.03
N PRO A 351 22.20 46.79 -32.70
CA PRO A 351 22.79 48.11 -32.55
C PRO A 351 22.25 48.85 -31.29
N PRO A 352 22.91 49.94 -30.86
CA PRO A 352 22.84 50.45 -29.50
C PRO A 352 21.65 51.39 -29.21
N THR A 353 21.29 51.45 -27.94
CA THR A 353 20.31 52.36 -27.34
C THR A 353 20.79 53.81 -27.29
N PRO A 354 19.86 54.79 -27.32
CA PRO A 354 20.09 56.07 -26.66
C PRO A 354 19.06 56.41 -25.56
N LYS A 355 19.56 57.24 -24.66
CA LYS A 355 19.12 57.71 -23.34
C LYS A 355 17.74 58.39 -23.22
N ARG A 356 17.21 58.32 -21.99
CA ARG A 356 16.09 59.09 -21.40
C ARG A 356 16.19 60.61 -21.54
N LYS A 357 15.04 61.27 -21.60
CA LYS A 357 14.80 62.65 -21.14
C LYS A 357 13.38 62.79 -20.54
N ASP A 358 13.25 63.72 -19.59
CA ASP A 358 12.20 63.89 -18.58
C ASP A 358 10.82 64.39 -19.05
N ARG A 359 9.83 64.11 -18.17
CA ARG A 359 8.58 64.81 -17.77
C ARG A 359 7.70 65.52 -18.82
N ASP A 360 6.40 65.20 -18.82
CA ASP A 360 5.32 66.10 -18.32
C ASP A 360 3.96 65.38 -18.15
N GLU A 361 3.31 65.72 -17.03
CA GLU A 361 1.86 65.77 -16.66
C GLU A 361 0.85 64.62 -16.99
N ASP A 362 0.14 64.18 -15.92
CA ASP A 362 -1.06 63.30 -15.93
C ASP A 362 -2.26 63.96 -16.65
N PRO A 363 -3.30 63.18 -17.04
CA PRO A 363 -4.41 63.03 -16.09
C PRO A 363 -4.94 61.60 -15.92
N LYS A 364 -5.44 61.39 -14.70
CA LYS A 364 -6.20 60.24 -14.18
C LYS A 364 -7.35 59.82 -15.11
N VAL A 365 -7.55 58.50 -15.23
CA VAL A 365 -8.86 57.91 -15.54
C VAL A 365 -9.13 56.74 -14.57
N THR A 366 -10.23 56.90 -13.85
CA THR A 366 -10.88 56.01 -12.89
C THR A 366 -11.45 54.78 -13.60
N PHE A 367 -11.44 53.61 -12.95
CA PHE A 367 -12.35 52.52 -13.28
C PHE A 367 -13.22 52.22 -12.06
N GLU A 368 -14.52 52.41 -12.26
CA GLU A 368 -15.60 52.06 -11.34
C GLU A 368 -15.76 50.53 -11.30
N ILE A 369 -16.11 50.03 -10.11
CA ILE A 369 -16.58 48.68 -9.85
C ILE A 369 -18.10 48.77 -9.92
N GLU A 370 -18.73 47.99 -10.81
CA GLU A 370 -20.18 47.73 -10.76
C GLU A 370 -20.45 46.45 -9.94
N ASP A 371 -21.56 46.53 -9.20
CA ASP A 371 -21.99 45.71 -8.06
C ASP A 371 -22.26 44.22 -8.32
#